data_AF-A0A936SE45-F1
#
_entry.id   AF-A0A936SE45-F1
#
_cell.length_a   1.000
_cell.length_b   1.000
_cell.length_c   1.000
_cell.angle_alpha   90.00
_cell.angle_beta   90.00
_cell.angle_gamma   90.00
#
_symmetry.space_group_name_H-M   'P 1'
#
loop_
_entity.id
_entity.type
_entity.pdbx_description
1 polymer ?
#
loop_
_entity_poly.entity_id
_entity_poly.type
_entity_poly.pdbx_seq_one_letter_code
_entity_poly.pdbx_strand_id
1 'polypeptide(L)'
;MPNGRSLRAVLLLSILLCAAALPAARAAAQASQRCFAETGLCIAGRMRTFWEQNGGLAVFGLPISEQRAEQVEGRSLQVQWFERNRLELHPENPRPYDVLLGRLGADRLAQQGRDWFQFARGAERPGCRYFAETGQSVCGDILAAWRAHGLELDGRRGTSEAESLALFGLPLSPAQAETIGGAEYTVQWFERARFELHPENAPPYNVLLGLLGHEVSAEVCGPPVPPGPGMWVSRAELARLPMAGPAWSQLKAAADGKLGKPEIADQDSNHDVRTLAVALAYARTGEPGYRAKAAGAVLAAIGTEQGDRTLALGRNLIAYIIAADLIDLKGYDPAGEQRFREWLAGVRYANLDGRTLISTHEKRPNNWGAHAGASRIAADIYLGDRDDLERAAQVLRGWLGDRAAYAAFEYDGDLSWQADPANPVGVNPAGATRDGHRIDGAIPDDMRRGGEFRWPPKRTNYPWGALEGALAQAELLARAGYDPWSWSDRALLRAAEFLYETDREVGGWWAEGDDEWMPWVINHAYGASFPQALPARPGKNLGWSDWVYGCR
;
A
#
# COMPACT_ATOMS: atom_id res chain seq x y z
N MET A 1 -90.18 -24.05 21.90
CA MET A 1 -89.29 -23.21 21.06
C MET A 1 -88.27 -22.54 21.95
N PRO A 2 -86.98 -22.56 21.63
CA PRO A 2 -86.08 -23.70 21.51
C PRO A 2 -85.34 -24.02 22.84
N ASN A 3 -84.99 -25.30 23.01
CA ASN A 3 -84.17 -25.83 24.11
C ASN A 3 -82.68 -25.63 23.82
N GLY A 4 -81.91 -25.36 24.86
CA GLY A 4 -80.45 -25.40 24.85
C GLY A 4 -79.86 -26.80 25.01
N ARG A 5 -78.52 -26.82 24.91
CA ARG A 5 -77.53 -27.93 24.96
C ARG A 5 -77.20 -28.50 23.57
N SER A 6 -75.94 -28.66 23.15
CA SER A 6 -74.65 -28.58 23.84
C SER A 6 -73.51 -28.32 22.84
N LEU A 7 -72.50 -27.58 23.30
CA LEU A 7 -71.14 -27.56 22.75
C LEU A 7 -70.64 -28.98 22.44
N ARG A 8 -70.13 -29.18 21.22
CA ARG A 8 -68.89 -29.90 20.88
C ARG A 8 -68.84 -30.13 19.38
N ALA A 9 -68.15 -29.26 18.65
CA ALA A 9 -67.36 -29.63 17.47
C ALA A 9 -66.64 -28.40 16.92
N VAL A 10 -65.42 -28.64 16.43
CA VAL A 10 -64.64 -27.79 15.53
C VAL A 10 -63.92 -26.59 16.16
N LEU A 11 -62.79 -26.88 16.80
CA LEU A 11 -61.73 -25.88 16.99
C LEU A 11 -60.37 -26.58 16.95
N LEU A 12 -60.02 -27.14 15.78
CA LEU A 12 -58.71 -27.78 15.58
C LEU A 12 -58.25 -27.84 14.11
N LEU A 13 -58.77 -26.98 13.21
CA LEU A 13 -58.33 -26.96 11.80
C LEU A 13 -58.25 -25.56 11.19
N SER A 14 -57.66 -24.60 11.92
CA SER A 14 -57.45 -23.23 11.39
C SER A 14 -56.10 -22.60 11.75
N ILE A 15 -55.23 -23.31 12.48
CA ILE A 15 -53.89 -22.84 12.86
C ILE A 15 -52.80 -23.73 12.23
N LEU A 16 -52.99 -24.14 10.98
CA LEU A 16 -51.98 -24.90 10.23
C LEU A 16 -51.82 -24.46 8.76
N LEU A 17 -52.38 -23.29 8.38
CA LEU A 17 -52.25 -22.75 7.02
C LEU A 17 -51.77 -21.29 6.94
N CYS A 18 -51.15 -20.75 8.00
CA CYS A 18 -50.51 -19.41 7.95
C CYS A 18 -48.99 -19.42 8.24
N ALA A 19 -48.35 -20.58 8.37
CA ALA A 19 -46.92 -20.67 8.71
C ALA A 19 -46.01 -21.08 7.53
N ALA A 20 -46.52 -21.20 6.31
CA ALA A 20 -45.74 -21.67 5.15
C ALA A 20 -45.42 -20.59 4.10
N ALA A 21 -45.73 -19.31 4.36
CA ALA A 21 -45.44 -18.22 3.40
C ALA A 21 -44.15 -17.44 3.70
N LEU A 22 -43.46 -17.71 4.82
CA LEU A 22 -42.23 -17.00 5.21
C LEU A 22 -40.89 -17.62 4.76
N PRO A 23 -40.77 -18.86 4.23
CA PRO A 23 -39.50 -19.31 3.61
C PRO A 23 -39.33 -18.83 2.16
N ALA A 24 -40.43 -18.59 1.43
CA ALA A 24 -40.37 -18.27 0.00
C ALA A 24 -39.77 -16.87 -0.28
N ALA A 25 -39.97 -15.90 0.61
CA ALA A 25 -39.40 -14.57 0.47
C ALA A 25 -37.87 -14.54 0.69
N ARG A 26 -37.32 -15.44 1.52
CA ARG A 26 -35.86 -15.58 1.69
C ARG A 26 -35.20 -16.35 0.53
N ALA A 27 -35.89 -17.34 -0.04
CA ALA A 27 -35.38 -18.09 -1.19
C ALA A 27 -35.36 -17.26 -2.50
N ALA A 28 -36.29 -16.32 -2.69
CA ALA A 28 -36.30 -15.43 -3.85
C ALA A 28 -35.22 -14.33 -3.79
N ALA A 29 -34.78 -13.92 -2.60
CA ALA A 29 -33.73 -12.91 -2.43
C ALA A 29 -32.34 -13.42 -2.83
N GLN A 30 -32.07 -14.73 -2.64
CA GLN A 30 -30.81 -15.38 -3.06
C GLN A 30 -30.64 -15.51 -4.58
N ALA A 31 -31.70 -15.30 -5.39
CA ALA A 31 -31.63 -15.37 -6.85
C ALA A 31 -31.18 -14.06 -7.53
N SER A 32 -30.91 -12.99 -6.77
CA SER A 32 -30.62 -11.66 -7.32
C SER A 32 -29.17 -11.21 -7.19
N GLN A 33 -28.30 -12.04 -6.60
CA GLN A 33 -26.93 -11.73 -6.25
C GLN A 33 -25.96 -12.77 -6.82
N ARG A 34 -24.81 -12.31 -7.32
CA ARG A 34 -23.70 -13.14 -7.79
C ARG A 34 -22.47 -12.75 -6.99
N CYS A 35 -21.88 -13.73 -6.29
CA CYS A 35 -20.68 -13.54 -5.48
C CYS A 35 -19.46 -14.15 -6.17
N PHE A 36 -18.30 -13.54 -5.97
CA PHE A 36 -17.03 -13.94 -6.56
C PHE A 36 -16.10 -14.40 -5.43
N ALA A 37 -15.59 -15.63 -5.54
CA ALA A 37 -14.74 -16.21 -4.49
C ALA A 37 -13.38 -15.51 -4.43
N GLU A 38 -12.93 -14.98 -5.56
CA GLU A 38 -11.66 -14.29 -5.76
C GLU A 38 -11.56 -13.00 -4.95
N THR A 39 -12.68 -12.28 -4.79
CA THR A 39 -12.72 -10.99 -4.07
C THR A 39 -13.56 -11.04 -2.80
N GLY A 40 -14.35 -12.10 -2.60
CA GLY A 40 -15.34 -12.19 -1.50
C GLY A 40 -16.52 -11.24 -1.66
N LEU A 41 -16.59 -10.48 -2.76
CA LEU A 41 -17.59 -9.46 -3.02
C LEU A 41 -18.70 -10.00 -3.92
N CYS A 42 -19.83 -9.31 -3.89
CA CYS A 42 -21.00 -9.68 -4.67
C CYS A 42 -21.57 -8.50 -5.44
N ILE A 43 -22.15 -8.80 -6.60
CA ILE A 43 -22.98 -7.89 -7.38
C ILE A 43 -24.43 -8.31 -7.27
N ALA A 44 -25.34 -7.35 -7.20
CA ALA A 44 -26.77 -7.65 -7.08
C ALA A 44 -27.64 -6.70 -7.90
N GLY A 45 -28.92 -7.04 -8.03
CA GLY A 45 -29.94 -6.16 -8.58
C GLY A 45 -29.61 -5.62 -9.98
N ARG A 46 -29.88 -4.33 -10.20
CA ARG A 46 -29.70 -3.68 -11.51
C ARG A 46 -28.23 -3.67 -11.96
N MET A 47 -27.30 -3.51 -11.01
CA MET A 47 -25.87 -3.49 -11.28
C MET A 47 -25.37 -4.83 -11.82
N ARG A 48 -25.81 -5.93 -11.20
CA ARG A 48 -25.56 -7.29 -11.71
C ARG A 48 -26.10 -7.47 -13.12
N THR A 49 -27.37 -7.12 -13.36
CA THR A 49 -27.98 -7.27 -14.69
C THR A 49 -27.24 -6.46 -15.74
N PHE A 50 -26.83 -5.23 -15.42
CA PHE A 50 -26.02 -4.41 -16.32
C PHE A 50 -24.67 -5.07 -16.62
N TRP A 51 -23.94 -5.48 -15.59
CA TRP A 51 -22.65 -6.15 -15.73
C TRP A 51 -22.77 -7.40 -16.62
N GLU A 52 -23.77 -8.25 -16.38
CA GLU A 52 -23.99 -9.50 -17.13
C GLU A 52 -24.35 -9.26 -18.61
N GLN A 53 -25.11 -8.20 -18.91
CA GLN A 53 -25.54 -7.88 -20.27
C GLN A 53 -24.43 -7.24 -21.12
N ASN A 54 -23.52 -6.50 -20.50
CA ASN A 54 -22.59 -5.60 -21.21
C ASN A 54 -21.14 -6.14 -21.24
N GLY A 55 -20.96 -7.46 -21.27
CA GLY A 55 -19.66 -8.12 -21.43
C GLY A 55 -19.01 -8.65 -20.15
N GLY A 56 -19.59 -8.36 -18.98
CA GLY A 56 -19.22 -8.97 -17.71
C GLY A 56 -17.73 -8.90 -17.40
N LEU A 57 -17.13 -10.06 -17.11
CA LEU A 57 -15.76 -10.15 -16.61
C LEU A 57 -14.73 -9.59 -17.60
N ALA A 58 -14.92 -9.83 -18.90
CA ALA A 58 -13.97 -9.39 -19.93
C ALA A 58 -13.91 -7.86 -20.06
N VAL A 59 -15.03 -7.17 -19.79
CA VAL A 59 -15.15 -5.71 -19.96
C VAL A 59 -14.93 -4.97 -18.64
N PHE A 60 -15.59 -5.41 -17.57
CA PHE A 60 -15.57 -4.70 -16.29
C PHE A 60 -14.60 -5.30 -15.28
N GLY A 61 -14.29 -6.60 -15.39
CA GLY A 61 -13.54 -7.34 -14.37
C GLY A 61 -14.38 -7.74 -13.16
N LEU A 62 -13.69 -8.24 -12.13
CA LEU A 62 -14.26 -8.60 -10.83
C LEU A 62 -14.71 -7.35 -10.04
N PRO A 63 -15.71 -7.46 -9.14
CA PRO A 63 -16.03 -6.37 -8.23
C PRO A 63 -14.89 -6.18 -7.23
N ILE A 64 -14.52 -4.92 -6.99
CA ILE A 64 -13.46 -4.52 -6.04
C ILE A 64 -14.02 -3.72 -4.87
N SER A 65 -15.33 -3.41 -4.90
CA SER A 65 -16.07 -2.87 -3.77
C SER A 65 -17.46 -3.49 -3.64
N GLU A 66 -18.08 -3.31 -2.47
CA GLU A 66 -19.54 -3.43 -2.33
C GLU A 66 -20.24 -2.29 -3.09
N GLN A 67 -21.51 -2.50 -3.45
CA GLN A 67 -22.37 -1.44 -3.95
C GLN A 67 -22.74 -0.51 -2.78
N ARG A 68 -22.45 0.79 -2.90
CA ARG A 68 -22.70 1.78 -1.83
C ARG A 68 -23.10 3.13 -2.40
N ALA A 69 -23.63 4.01 -1.54
CA ALA A 69 -23.84 5.40 -1.91
C ALA A 69 -22.49 6.15 -1.98
N GLU A 70 -22.23 6.84 -3.09
CA GLU A 70 -21.04 7.67 -3.29
C GLU A 70 -21.43 9.02 -3.91
N GLN A 71 -20.66 10.07 -3.61
CA GLN A 71 -20.82 11.37 -4.26
C GLN A 71 -20.06 11.37 -5.58
N VAL A 72 -20.78 11.54 -6.69
CA VAL A 72 -20.24 11.66 -8.04
C VAL A 72 -20.76 12.97 -8.62
N GLU A 73 -19.86 13.88 -8.98
CA GLU A 73 -20.20 15.19 -9.57
C GLU A 73 -21.26 15.97 -8.75
N GLY A 74 -21.18 15.89 -7.42
CA GLY A 74 -22.10 16.57 -6.51
C GLY A 74 -23.47 15.88 -6.32
N ARG A 75 -23.65 14.67 -6.85
CA ARG A 75 -24.85 13.85 -6.69
C ARG A 75 -24.53 12.56 -5.93
N SER A 76 -25.40 12.20 -4.99
CA SER A 76 -25.30 10.92 -4.29
C SER A 76 -25.92 9.81 -5.15
N LEU A 77 -25.10 8.88 -5.64
CA LEU A 77 -25.52 7.77 -6.51
C LEU A 77 -25.17 6.43 -5.86
N GLN A 78 -25.87 5.37 -6.26
CA GLN A 78 -25.45 4.00 -5.91
C GLN A 78 -24.37 3.56 -6.89
N VAL A 79 -23.18 3.31 -6.36
CA VAL A 79 -21.96 3.04 -7.12
C VAL A 79 -21.41 1.68 -6.73
N GLN A 80 -20.86 0.96 -7.70
CA GLN A 80 -20.02 -0.20 -7.45
C GLN A 80 -18.79 -0.17 -8.35
N TRP A 81 -17.62 -0.41 -7.74
CA TRP A 81 -16.35 -0.45 -8.43
C TRP A 81 -15.99 -1.87 -8.85
N PHE A 82 -15.42 -1.97 -10.04
CA PHE A 82 -14.90 -3.19 -10.64
C PHE A 82 -13.45 -2.96 -11.04
N GLU A 83 -12.70 -4.01 -11.39
CA GLU A 83 -11.27 -3.88 -11.72
C GLU A 83 -10.99 -2.85 -12.83
N ARG A 84 -11.90 -2.68 -13.79
CA ARG A 84 -11.70 -1.83 -14.98
C ARG A 84 -12.60 -0.61 -15.05
N ASN A 85 -13.68 -0.56 -14.25
CA ASN A 85 -14.73 0.45 -14.39
C ASN A 85 -15.45 0.75 -13.08
N ARG A 86 -16.11 1.90 -13.05
CA ARG A 86 -17.07 2.30 -12.00
C ARG A 86 -18.46 2.32 -12.61
N LEU A 87 -19.38 1.54 -12.06
CA LEU A 87 -20.78 1.55 -12.48
C LEU A 87 -21.59 2.46 -11.55
N GLU A 88 -22.40 3.34 -12.14
CA GLU A 88 -23.16 4.38 -11.45
C GLU A 88 -24.65 4.20 -11.76
N LEU A 89 -25.48 3.93 -10.75
CA LEU A 89 -26.91 3.77 -10.94
C LEU A 89 -27.62 5.14 -10.91
N HIS A 90 -28.32 5.44 -12.00
CA HIS A 90 -29.12 6.64 -12.25
C HIS A 90 -30.60 6.27 -12.45
N PRO A 91 -31.37 6.05 -11.37
CA PRO A 91 -32.77 5.62 -11.46
C PRO A 91 -33.69 6.61 -12.18
N GLU A 92 -33.28 7.87 -12.32
CA GLU A 92 -34.00 8.90 -13.05
C GLU A 92 -34.00 8.70 -14.57
N ASN A 93 -33.05 7.93 -15.10
CA ASN A 93 -32.95 7.68 -16.53
C ASN A 93 -33.77 6.44 -16.92
N PRO A 94 -34.43 6.42 -18.09
CA PRO A 94 -35.04 5.21 -18.60
C PRO A 94 -33.98 4.20 -19.03
N ARG A 95 -34.29 2.90 -18.88
CA ARG A 95 -33.46 1.83 -19.43
C ARG A 95 -33.29 1.98 -20.95
N PRO A 96 -32.12 1.64 -21.51
CA PRO A 96 -30.94 1.06 -20.84
C PRO A 96 -29.96 2.06 -20.20
N TYR A 97 -30.29 3.35 -20.11
CA TYR A 97 -29.41 4.44 -19.67
C TYR A 97 -29.42 4.70 -18.14
N ASP A 98 -30.04 3.81 -17.37
CA ASP A 98 -30.16 3.88 -15.91
C ASP A 98 -28.89 3.42 -15.18
N VAL A 99 -27.89 2.89 -15.88
CA VAL A 99 -26.55 2.64 -15.35
C VAL A 99 -25.53 3.29 -16.29
N LEU A 100 -24.71 4.18 -15.74
CA LEU A 100 -23.66 4.88 -16.46
C LEU A 100 -22.27 4.41 -15.99
N LEU A 101 -21.26 4.73 -16.79
CA LEU A 101 -19.87 4.40 -16.55
C LEU A 101 -19.09 5.65 -16.16
N GLY A 102 -18.31 5.56 -15.09
CA GLY A 102 -17.39 6.62 -14.69
C GLY A 102 -16.34 6.89 -15.78
N ARG A 103 -15.92 8.16 -15.92
CA ARG A 103 -14.90 8.61 -16.88
C ARG A 103 -13.49 8.30 -16.40
N LEU A 104 -13.24 7.04 -16.03
CA LEU A 104 -12.03 6.62 -15.33
C LEU A 104 -10.74 6.88 -16.11
N GLY A 105 -10.77 6.88 -17.45
CA GLY A 105 -9.59 7.22 -18.24
C GLY A 105 -9.26 8.72 -18.15
N ALA A 106 -10.28 9.59 -18.16
CA ALA A 106 -10.10 11.01 -17.93
C ALA A 106 -9.66 11.29 -16.48
N ASP A 107 -10.31 10.66 -15.50
CA ASP A 107 -10.01 10.80 -14.08
C ASP A 107 -8.56 10.41 -13.78
N ARG A 108 -8.10 9.27 -14.33
CA ARG A 108 -6.73 8.79 -14.13
C ARG A 108 -5.69 9.70 -14.76
N LEU A 109 -5.94 10.20 -15.98
CA LEU A 109 -5.04 11.18 -16.60
C LEU A 109 -4.92 12.45 -15.76
N ALA A 110 -6.04 12.94 -15.21
CA ALA A 110 -6.03 14.09 -14.31
C ALA A 110 -5.25 13.82 -13.02
N GLN A 111 -5.41 12.66 -12.38
CA GLN A 111 -4.61 12.25 -11.21
C GLN A 111 -3.11 12.20 -11.50
N GLN A 112 -2.73 11.84 -12.74
CA GLN A 112 -1.34 11.84 -13.21
C GLN A 112 -0.82 13.25 -13.58
N GLY A 113 -1.65 14.30 -13.43
CA GLY A 113 -1.31 15.66 -13.84
C GLY A 113 -1.21 15.84 -15.36
N ARG A 114 -1.80 14.93 -16.15
CA ARG A 114 -1.75 14.95 -17.62
C ARG A 114 -2.99 15.64 -18.17
N ASP A 115 -2.80 16.87 -18.65
CA ASP A 115 -3.84 17.60 -19.39
C ASP A 115 -3.98 17.04 -20.81
N TRP A 116 -4.98 16.18 -21.01
CA TRP A 116 -5.24 15.56 -22.31
C TRP A 116 -5.71 16.54 -23.38
N PHE A 117 -6.15 17.76 -23.01
CA PHE A 117 -6.43 18.81 -24.00
C PHE A 117 -5.15 19.28 -24.73
N GLN A 118 -3.97 19.03 -24.16
CA GLN A 118 -2.66 19.33 -24.74
C GLN A 118 -2.07 18.16 -25.56
N PHE A 119 -2.74 17.00 -25.58
CA PHE A 119 -2.23 15.87 -26.35
C PHE A 119 -2.23 16.17 -27.85
N ALA A 120 -1.23 15.63 -28.54
CA ALA A 120 -1.10 15.79 -29.98
C ALA A 120 -2.37 15.27 -30.68
N ARG A 121 -2.90 16.07 -31.60
CA ARG A 121 -4.09 15.74 -32.37
C ARG A 121 -3.70 15.10 -33.70
N GLY A 122 -4.50 14.14 -34.12
CA GLY A 122 -4.40 13.49 -35.42
C GLY A 122 -5.18 14.23 -36.51
N ALA A 123 -5.19 13.60 -37.67
CA ALA A 123 -6.07 13.96 -38.77
C ALA A 123 -6.79 12.69 -39.25
N GLU A 124 -7.82 12.87 -40.06
CA GLU A 124 -8.49 11.76 -40.74
C GLU A 124 -7.51 11.02 -41.65
N ARG A 125 -7.50 9.69 -41.55
CA ARG A 125 -6.60 8.80 -42.29
C ARG A 125 -7.35 7.55 -42.74
N PRO A 126 -7.09 7.03 -43.96
CA PRO A 126 -7.66 5.75 -44.40
C PRO A 126 -7.35 4.62 -43.41
N GLY A 127 -8.34 3.78 -43.10
CA GLY A 127 -8.19 2.64 -42.18
C GLY A 127 -8.30 2.98 -40.69
N CYS A 128 -8.51 4.25 -40.34
CA CYS A 128 -8.73 4.72 -38.97
C CYS A 128 -10.16 5.27 -38.78
N ARG A 129 -10.64 5.29 -37.54
CA ARG A 129 -11.83 6.07 -37.14
C ARG A 129 -11.37 7.39 -36.52
N TYR A 130 -11.70 8.51 -37.14
CA TYR A 130 -11.31 9.87 -36.70
C TYR A 130 -12.43 10.60 -35.95
N PHE A 131 -12.22 10.92 -34.67
CA PHE A 131 -13.17 11.61 -33.80
C PHE A 131 -12.90 13.11 -33.82
N ALA A 132 -13.76 13.87 -34.48
CA ALA A 132 -13.59 15.32 -34.63
C ALA A 132 -13.73 16.07 -33.29
N GLU A 133 -14.45 15.49 -32.35
CA GLU A 133 -14.71 16.01 -31.01
C GLU A 133 -13.44 16.17 -30.18
N THR A 134 -12.49 15.24 -30.33
CA THR A 134 -11.20 15.25 -29.61
C THR A 134 -10.00 15.44 -30.54
N GLY A 135 -10.20 15.35 -31.85
CA GLY A 135 -9.14 15.36 -32.85
C GLY A 135 -8.29 14.08 -32.85
N GLN A 136 -8.78 12.99 -32.26
CA GLN A 136 -8.03 11.74 -32.15
C GLN A 136 -8.49 10.70 -33.17
N SER A 137 -7.54 9.85 -33.60
CA SER A 137 -7.80 8.71 -34.48
C SER A 137 -7.54 7.40 -33.76
N VAL A 138 -8.42 6.43 -33.95
CA VAL A 138 -8.25 5.04 -33.47
C VAL A 138 -8.03 4.16 -34.69
N CYS A 139 -6.97 3.36 -34.68
CA CYS A 139 -6.53 2.57 -35.85
C CYS A 139 -6.16 1.14 -35.43
N GLY A 140 -5.96 0.26 -36.42
CA GLY A 140 -5.36 -1.08 -36.22
C GLY A 140 -6.10 -1.96 -35.22
N ASP A 141 -5.34 -2.70 -34.41
CA ASP A 141 -5.89 -3.66 -33.44
C ASP A 141 -6.73 -2.99 -32.35
N ILE A 142 -6.35 -1.79 -31.91
CA ILE A 142 -7.15 -1.02 -30.94
C ILE A 142 -8.50 -0.65 -31.56
N LEU A 143 -8.56 -0.27 -32.84
CA LEU A 143 -9.84 -0.02 -33.53
C LEU A 143 -10.69 -1.28 -33.66
N ALA A 144 -10.06 -2.42 -33.95
CA ALA A 144 -10.75 -3.70 -34.04
C ALA A 144 -11.35 -4.09 -32.68
N ALA A 145 -10.57 -3.96 -31.59
CA ALA A 145 -11.03 -4.21 -30.23
C ALA A 145 -12.16 -3.25 -29.82
N TRP A 146 -12.02 -1.95 -30.12
CA TRP A 146 -13.05 -0.96 -29.83
C TRP A 146 -14.39 -1.28 -30.52
N ARG A 147 -14.36 -1.74 -31.78
CA ARG A 147 -15.57 -2.17 -32.53
C ARG A 147 -16.16 -3.50 -32.06
N ALA A 148 -15.39 -4.33 -31.38
CA ALA A 148 -15.82 -5.66 -30.94
C ALA A 148 -16.63 -5.64 -29.64
N HIS A 149 -16.64 -4.50 -28.93
CA HIS A 149 -17.27 -4.36 -27.62
C HIS A 149 -18.08 -3.07 -27.52
N GLY A 150 -19.23 -3.13 -26.85
CA GLY A 150 -20.11 -1.99 -26.60
C GLY A 150 -21.17 -2.34 -25.57
N LEU A 151 -21.91 -1.31 -25.13
CA LEU A 151 -23.09 -1.53 -24.29
C LEU A 151 -24.26 -2.04 -25.13
N GLU A 152 -25.09 -2.93 -24.61
CA GLU A 152 -26.33 -3.38 -25.25
C GLU A 152 -27.40 -2.30 -25.12
N LEU A 153 -27.64 -1.56 -26.20
CA LEU A 153 -28.55 -0.39 -26.19
C LEU A 153 -29.82 -0.58 -27.04
N ASP A 154 -29.78 -1.43 -28.07
CA ASP A 154 -30.84 -1.47 -29.09
C ASP A 154 -31.43 -2.87 -29.37
N GLY A 155 -30.94 -3.90 -28.68
CA GLY A 155 -31.38 -5.29 -28.78
C GLY A 155 -30.91 -6.01 -30.05
N ARG A 156 -30.01 -5.40 -30.84
CA ARG A 156 -29.54 -5.98 -32.11
C ARG A 156 -28.27 -6.79 -31.91
N ARG A 157 -28.13 -7.85 -32.70
CA ARG A 157 -26.92 -8.67 -32.69
C ARG A 157 -25.74 -7.89 -33.27
N GLY A 158 -24.65 -7.84 -32.52
CA GLY A 158 -23.40 -7.20 -32.91
C GLY A 158 -23.09 -6.03 -32.00
N THR A 159 -22.16 -5.18 -32.41
CA THR A 159 -21.82 -3.96 -31.70
C THR A 159 -21.82 -2.82 -32.70
N SER A 160 -22.69 -1.86 -32.48
CA SER A 160 -22.73 -0.63 -33.25
C SER A 160 -21.71 0.38 -32.73
N GLU A 161 -21.41 1.39 -33.56
CA GLU A 161 -20.48 2.45 -33.18
C GLU A 161 -20.96 3.22 -31.93
N ALA A 162 -22.27 3.44 -31.82
CA ALA A 162 -22.87 4.11 -30.67
C ALA A 162 -22.69 3.31 -29.38
N GLU A 163 -22.77 1.98 -29.46
CA GLU A 163 -22.58 1.08 -28.32
C GLU A 163 -21.13 1.03 -27.86
N SER A 164 -20.18 1.00 -28.80
CA SER A 164 -18.73 1.13 -28.49
C SER A 164 -18.42 2.49 -27.86
N LEU A 165 -19.01 3.57 -28.38
CA LEU A 165 -18.85 4.90 -27.81
C LEU A 165 -19.47 4.99 -26.41
N ALA A 166 -20.63 4.36 -26.18
CA ALA A 166 -21.28 4.33 -24.88
C ALA A 166 -20.49 3.51 -23.84
N LEU A 167 -19.72 2.51 -24.27
CA LEU A 167 -18.83 1.74 -23.39
C LEU A 167 -17.51 2.47 -23.10
N PHE A 168 -16.75 2.84 -24.13
CA PHE A 168 -15.38 3.34 -23.96
C PHE A 168 -15.25 4.87 -23.95
N GLY A 169 -16.11 5.54 -24.71
CA GLY A 169 -16.16 7.00 -24.80
C GLY A 169 -15.26 7.52 -25.90
N LEU A 170 -15.07 8.83 -25.91
CA LEU A 170 -14.21 9.45 -26.91
C LEU A 170 -12.74 9.13 -26.62
N PRO A 171 -11.90 8.88 -27.65
CA PRO A 171 -10.46 8.78 -27.47
C PRO A 171 -9.89 10.14 -27.04
N LEU A 172 -9.09 10.13 -25.98
CA LEU A 172 -8.48 11.32 -25.38
C LEU A 172 -7.03 11.52 -25.84
N SER A 173 -6.32 10.44 -26.18
CA SER A 173 -4.92 10.48 -26.61
C SER A 173 -4.71 9.89 -28.01
N PRO A 174 -3.56 10.19 -28.65
CA PRO A 174 -3.05 9.32 -29.70
C PRO A 174 -2.65 7.96 -29.11
N ALA A 175 -2.46 6.96 -29.99
CA ALA A 175 -1.75 5.75 -29.59
C ALA A 175 -0.28 6.10 -29.33
N GLN A 176 0.26 5.69 -28.19
CA GLN A 176 1.59 6.06 -27.72
C GLN A 176 2.23 4.94 -26.91
N ALA A 177 3.56 4.88 -26.86
CA ALA A 177 4.28 3.96 -26.00
C ALA A 177 4.16 4.41 -24.53
N GLU A 178 3.74 3.51 -23.65
CA GLU A 178 3.72 3.73 -22.19
C GLU A 178 4.26 2.49 -21.48
N THR A 179 4.97 2.69 -20.37
CA THR A 179 5.45 1.60 -19.51
C THR A 179 4.36 1.19 -18.53
N ILE A 180 3.85 -0.04 -18.65
CA ILE A 180 2.86 -0.63 -17.74
C ILE A 180 3.49 -1.89 -17.12
N GLY A 181 3.52 -1.98 -15.79
CA GLY A 181 4.08 -3.15 -15.10
C GLY A 181 5.55 -3.45 -15.41
N GLY A 182 6.33 -2.44 -15.79
CA GLY A 182 7.75 -2.57 -16.15
C GLY A 182 8.02 -2.96 -17.61
N ALA A 183 6.98 -3.19 -18.42
CA ALA A 183 7.09 -3.45 -19.85
C ALA A 183 6.49 -2.29 -20.67
N GLU A 184 7.03 -2.05 -21.87
CA GLU A 184 6.53 -1.01 -22.77
C GLU A 184 5.42 -1.57 -23.66
N TYR A 185 4.28 -0.87 -23.71
CA TYR A 185 3.12 -1.23 -24.53
C TYR A 185 2.62 -0.04 -25.35
N THR A 186 1.97 -0.33 -26.48
CA THR A 186 1.21 0.71 -27.19
C THR A 186 -0.13 0.90 -26.49
N VAL A 187 -0.34 2.11 -25.98
CA VAL A 187 -1.48 2.49 -25.16
C VAL A 187 -2.28 3.60 -25.84
N GLN A 188 -3.60 3.54 -25.73
CA GLN A 188 -4.47 4.67 -26.09
C GLN A 188 -5.53 4.89 -25.01
N TRP A 189 -5.67 6.14 -24.59
CA TRP A 189 -6.62 6.56 -23.56
C TRP A 189 -7.94 7.00 -24.18
N PHE A 190 -9.03 6.59 -23.53
CA PHE A 190 -10.41 6.97 -23.82
C PHE A 190 -11.03 7.55 -22.54
N GLU A 191 -12.20 8.18 -22.65
CA GLU A 191 -12.89 8.73 -21.47
C GLU A 191 -13.09 7.70 -20.36
N ARG A 192 -13.44 6.45 -20.70
CA ARG A 192 -13.84 5.41 -19.73
C ARG A 192 -12.94 4.18 -19.75
N ALA A 193 -11.85 4.20 -20.52
CA ALA A 193 -10.97 3.05 -20.67
C ALA A 193 -9.55 3.43 -21.08
N ARG A 194 -8.61 2.52 -20.83
CA ARG A 194 -7.26 2.53 -21.40
C ARG A 194 -7.07 1.24 -22.17
N PHE A 195 -6.79 1.35 -23.46
CA PHE A 195 -6.51 0.20 -24.32
C PHE A 195 -5.01 -0.05 -24.33
N GLU A 196 -4.61 -1.30 -24.13
CA GLU A 196 -3.21 -1.75 -24.03
C GLU A 196 -2.98 -2.84 -25.07
N LEU A 197 -2.09 -2.61 -26.03
CA LEU A 197 -1.71 -3.61 -27.03
C LEU A 197 -0.55 -4.45 -26.51
N HIS A 198 -0.84 -5.71 -26.21
CA HIS A 198 0.06 -6.77 -25.76
C HIS A 198 0.44 -7.69 -26.93
N PRO A 199 1.52 -7.39 -27.69
CA PRO A 199 1.92 -8.17 -28.86
C PRO A 199 2.32 -9.63 -28.53
N GLU A 200 2.61 -9.92 -27.27
CA GLU A 200 2.87 -11.28 -26.77
C GLU A 200 1.64 -12.20 -26.81
N ASN A 201 0.43 -11.64 -26.88
CA ASN A 201 -0.82 -12.39 -26.97
C ASN A 201 -1.29 -12.50 -28.43
N ALA A 202 -2.03 -13.57 -28.75
CA ALA A 202 -2.63 -13.75 -30.06
C ALA A 202 -3.96 -12.98 -30.18
N PRO A 203 -4.28 -12.35 -31.34
CA PRO A 203 -5.59 -11.78 -31.58
C PRO A 203 -6.73 -12.80 -31.40
N PRO A 204 -7.89 -12.41 -30.84
CA PRO A 204 -8.26 -11.05 -30.45
C PRO A 204 -7.85 -10.64 -29.01
N TYR A 205 -7.05 -11.44 -28.31
CA TYR A 205 -6.67 -11.21 -26.90
C TYR A 205 -5.41 -10.34 -26.74
N ASN A 206 -4.90 -9.81 -27.84
CA ASN A 206 -3.73 -8.93 -27.87
C ASN A 206 -4.06 -7.49 -27.48
N VAL A 207 -5.33 -7.14 -27.31
CA VAL A 207 -5.72 -5.83 -26.78
C VAL A 207 -6.46 -6.02 -25.46
N LEU A 208 -5.86 -5.54 -24.38
CA LEU A 208 -6.42 -5.59 -23.05
C LEU A 208 -6.92 -4.22 -22.62
N LEU A 209 -7.85 -4.22 -21.66
CA LEU A 209 -8.30 -3.01 -20.99
C LEU A 209 -7.57 -2.88 -19.66
N GLY A 210 -6.95 -1.72 -19.46
CA GLY A 210 -6.26 -1.38 -18.22
C GLY A 210 -7.19 -1.46 -17.01
N LEU A 211 -6.61 -1.76 -15.85
CA LEU A 211 -7.33 -1.94 -14.58
C LEU A 211 -7.67 -0.59 -13.95
N LEU A 212 -8.27 0.32 -14.73
CA LEU A 212 -8.54 1.69 -14.30
C LEU A 212 -9.46 1.77 -13.09
N GLY A 213 -10.32 0.77 -12.91
CA GLY A 213 -11.10 0.66 -11.70
C GLY A 213 -10.21 0.44 -10.49
N HIS A 214 -9.19 -0.42 -10.53
CA HIS A 214 -8.19 -0.48 -9.45
C HIS A 214 -7.35 0.78 -9.32
N GLU A 215 -6.92 1.34 -10.44
CA GLU A 215 -6.00 2.50 -10.44
C GLU A 215 -6.68 3.79 -9.99
N VAL A 216 -7.98 3.93 -10.24
CA VAL A 216 -8.80 5.08 -9.82
C VAL A 216 -9.53 4.79 -8.51
N SER A 217 -10.11 3.60 -8.29
CA SER A 217 -10.74 3.19 -7.02
C SER A 217 -9.76 2.95 -5.88
N ALA A 218 -8.45 2.96 -6.14
CA ALA A 218 -7.47 3.21 -5.08
C ALA A 218 -7.83 4.50 -4.29
N GLU A 219 -8.71 5.35 -4.83
CA GLU A 219 -9.54 6.32 -4.12
C GLU A 219 -10.92 5.71 -3.80
N VAL A 220 -11.29 5.46 -2.56
CA VAL A 220 -11.41 6.52 -1.58
C VAL A 220 -10.58 6.17 -0.35
N CYS A 221 -9.31 6.54 -0.42
CA CYS A 221 -8.74 7.17 0.75
C CYS A 221 -9.73 8.26 1.18
N GLY A 222 -10.27 8.15 2.39
CA GLY A 222 -11.03 9.24 2.98
C GLY A 222 -10.21 10.55 2.91
N PRO A 223 -10.87 11.71 3.05
CA PRO A 223 -10.21 13.00 2.90
C PRO A 223 -8.92 13.04 3.73
N PRO A 224 -7.83 13.64 3.21
CA PRO A 224 -6.60 13.77 3.98
C PRO A 224 -6.90 14.37 5.35
N VAL A 225 -6.38 13.73 6.38
CA VAL A 225 -6.46 14.22 7.75
C VAL A 225 -5.09 14.74 8.15
N PRO A 226 -5.01 15.85 8.91
CA PRO A 226 -3.76 16.26 9.50
C PRO A 226 -3.16 15.13 10.36
N PRO A 227 -1.83 15.01 10.45
CA PRO A 227 -1.18 14.05 11.34
C PRO A 227 -1.73 14.18 12.76
N GLY A 228 -2.24 13.06 13.28
CA GLY A 228 -2.80 12.98 14.63
C GLY A 228 -1.81 12.37 15.63
N PRO A 229 -2.20 12.26 16.91
CA PRO A 229 -1.41 11.55 17.92
C PRO A 229 -1.19 10.07 17.53
N GLY A 230 0.05 9.62 17.59
CA GLY A 230 0.49 8.25 17.32
C GLY A 230 1.99 8.19 17.04
N MET A 231 2.65 7.10 17.42
CA MET A 231 4.11 6.99 17.28
C MET A 231 4.57 6.87 15.83
N TRP A 232 3.80 6.13 15.00
CA TRP A 232 4.11 5.89 13.59
C TRP A 232 3.02 6.43 12.67
N VAL A 233 1.76 6.19 13.02
CA VAL A 233 0.58 6.64 12.29
C VAL A 233 -0.60 6.71 13.25
N SER A 234 -1.45 7.74 13.13
CA SER A 234 -2.62 7.86 14.00
C SER A 234 -3.79 7.00 13.51
N ARG A 235 -4.70 6.66 14.43
CA ARG A 235 -5.96 5.98 14.05
C ARG A 235 -6.82 6.80 13.10
N ALA A 236 -6.78 8.13 13.17
CA ALA A 236 -7.51 8.99 12.25
C ALA A 236 -6.96 8.86 10.82
N GLU A 237 -5.63 8.85 10.68
CA GLU A 237 -4.95 8.61 9.39
C GLU A 237 -5.24 7.21 8.85
N LEU A 238 -5.33 6.19 9.72
CA LEU A 238 -5.69 4.84 9.31
C LEU A 238 -7.17 4.70 8.93
N ALA A 239 -8.07 5.40 9.62
CA ALA A 239 -9.51 5.29 9.40
C ALA A 239 -9.94 5.69 7.98
N ARG A 240 -9.18 6.57 7.32
CA ARG A 240 -9.39 6.95 5.92
C ARG A 240 -8.92 5.89 4.91
N LEU A 241 -8.04 4.96 5.29
CA LEU A 241 -7.45 4.02 4.35
C LEU A 241 -8.47 2.97 3.87
N PRO A 242 -8.34 2.47 2.62
CA PRO A 242 -9.25 1.45 2.09
C PRO A 242 -9.07 0.12 2.82
N MET A 243 -10.17 -0.61 3.01
CA MET A 243 -10.16 -2.01 3.49
C MET A 243 -10.33 -3.00 2.32
N ALA A 244 -9.71 -2.67 1.19
CA ALA A 244 -9.75 -3.48 -0.03
C ALA A 244 -8.46 -3.24 -0.84
N GLY A 245 -8.24 -4.06 -1.86
CA GLY A 245 -7.07 -4.00 -2.73
C GLY A 245 -5.87 -4.80 -2.22
N PRO A 246 -4.82 -4.94 -3.03
CA PRO A 246 -3.74 -5.89 -2.77
C PRO A 246 -3.01 -5.66 -1.45
N ALA A 247 -2.71 -4.41 -1.10
CA ALA A 247 -2.03 -4.04 0.14
C ALA A 247 -2.87 -4.41 1.39
N TRP A 248 -4.15 -4.03 1.42
CA TRP A 248 -5.04 -4.42 2.52
C TRP A 248 -5.22 -5.93 2.61
N SER A 249 -5.43 -6.61 1.47
CA SER A 249 -5.60 -8.07 1.43
C SER A 249 -4.38 -8.79 2.01
N GLN A 250 -3.16 -8.34 1.70
CA GLN A 250 -1.94 -8.92 2.24
C GLN A 250 -1.82 -8.67 3.76
N LEU A 251 -2.04 -7.43 4.21
CA LEU A 251 -2.04 -7.08 5.64
C LEU A 251 -3.06 -7.90 6.41
N LYS A 252 -4.30 -7.96 5.91
CA LYS A 252 -5.41 -8.69 6.53
C LYS A 252 -5.12 -10.19 6.61
N ALA A 253 -4.55 -10.78 5.56
CA ALA A 253 -4.14 -12.19 5.58
C ALA A 253 -3.07 -12.47 6.65
N ALA A 254 -2.08 -11.57 6.81
CA ALA A 254 -1.09 -11.68 7.88
C ALA A 254 -1.72 -11.52 9.27
N ALA A 255 -2.65 -10.58 9.42
CA ALA A 255 -3.38 -10.34 10.66
C ALA A 255 -4.28 -11.53 11.06
N ASP A 256 -4.91 -12.20 10.09
CA ASP A 256 -5.74 -13.39 10.32
C ASP A 256 -4.90 -14.64 10.61
N GLY A 257 -3.74 -14.74 9.97
CA GLY A 257 -2.85 -15.90 10.00
C GLY A 257 -2.19 -16.18 11.35
N LYS A 258 -1.37 -17.23 11.38
CA LYS A 258 -0.57 -17.57 12.56
C LYS A 258 0.63 -16.63 12.67
N LEU A 259 0.85 -16.04 13.84
CA LEU A 259 1.99 -15.14 14.08
C LEU A 259 3.31 -15.91 14.08
N GLY A 260 3.31 -17.15 14.58
CA GLY A 260 4.52 -17.95 14.79
C GLY A 260 4.91 -17.93 16.27
N LYS A 261 6.18 -18.24 16.55
CA LYS A 261 6.74 -18.18 17.91
C LYS A 261 7.29 -16.76 18.16
N PRO A 262 6.99 -16.12 19.31
CA PRO A 262 7.66 -14.89 19.70
C PRO A 262 9.13 -15.22 20.05
N GLU A 263 10.06 -14.60 19.33
CA GLU A 263 11.50 -14.86 19.48
C GLU A 263 12.31 -13.64 19.01
N ILE A 264 12.55 -12.69 19.92
CA ILE A 264 13.35 -11.48 19.62
C ILE A 264 14.81 -11.83 19.30
N ALA A 265 15.34 -12.89 19.90
CA ALA A 265 16.68 -13.37 19.62
C ALA A 265 16.85 -13.89 18.18
N ASP A 266 15.78 -14.21 17.45
CA ASP A 266 15.88 -14.56 16.03
C ASP A 266 15.80 -13.29 15.17
N GLN A 267 16.95 -12.90 14.61
CA GLN A 267 17.08 -11.73 13.72
C GLN A 267 16.32 -11.83 12.39
N ASP A 268 15.75 -12.99 12.07
CA ASP A 268 14.96 -13.27 10.87
C ASP A 268 13.50 -13.69 11.23
N SER A 269 13.12 -13.53 12.50
CA SER A 269 11.73 -13.68 12.95
C SER A 269 10.80 -12.71 12.22
N ASN A 270 9.58 -13.17 11.96
CA ASN A 270 8.51 -12.36 11.37
C ASN A 270 7.34 -12.16 12.35
N HIS A 271 7.49 -12.62 13.59
CA HIS A 271 6.41 -12.56 14.57
C HIS A 271 6.05 -11.11 14.91
N ASP A 272 7.05 -10.24 14.96
CA ASP A 272 6.98 -8.80 15.20
C ASP A 272 6.20 -8.05 14.08
N VAL A 273 6.61 -8.19 12.81
CA VAL A 273 5.94 -7.51 11.68
C VAL A 273 4.54 -8.05 11.42
N ARG A 274 4.27 -9.33 11.73
CA ARG A 274 2.90 -9.87 11.75
C ARG A 274 2.09 -9.35 12.93
N THR A 275 2.72 -9.12 14.09
CA THR A 275 2.07 -8.46 15.23
C THR A 275 1.67 -7.03 14.87
N LEU A 276 2.52 -6.30 14.15
CA LEU A 276 2.20 -5.00 13.59
C LEU A 276 1.00 -5.06 12.63
N ALA A 277 0.93 -6.07 11.75
CA ALA A 277 -0.24 -6.27 10.86
C ALA A 277 -1.55 -6.41 11.66
N VAL A 278 -1.53 -7.20 12.74
CA VAL A 278 -2.68 -7.36 13.64
C VAL A 278 -3.07 -6.04 14.29
N ALA A 279 -2.09 -5.27 14.77
CA ALA A 279 -2.35 -3.97 15.39
C ALA A 279 -2.92 -2.94 14.39
N LEU A 280 -2.41 -2.91 13.15
CA LEU A 280 -2.95 -2.09 12.07
C LEU A 280 -4.37 -2.49 11.69
N ALA A 281 -4.66 -3.80 11.60
CA ALA A 281 -6.01 -4.31 11.36
C ALA A 281 -6.96 -3.88 12.48
N TYR A 282 -6.56 -4.01 13.75
CA TYR A 282 -7.35 -3.50 14.88
C TYR A 282 -7.57 -1.99 14.79
N ALA A 283 -6.52 -1.21 14.57
CA ALA A 283 -6.61 0.24 14.49
C ALA A 283 -7.57 0.69 13.38
N ARG A 284 -7.66 -0.08 12.29
CA ARG A 284 -8.56 0.18 11.17
C ARG A 284 -10.01 -0.26 11.41
N THR A 285 -10.23 -1.44 11.96
CA THR A 285 -11.57 -2.06 12.05
C THR A 285 -12.24 -1.87 13.40
N GLY A 286 -11.46 -1.62 14.45
CA GLY A 286 -11.93 -1.62 15.83
C GLY A 286 -12.28 -3.01 16.38
N GLU A 287 -12.03 -4.10 15.65
CA GLU A 287 -12.42 -5.44 16.09
C GLU A 287 -11.65 -5.88 17.35
N PRO A 288 -12.34 -6.21 18.47
CA PRO A 288 -11.68 -6.55 19.73
C PRO A 288 -10.76 -7.78 19.65
N GLY A 289 -11.03 -8.71 18.74
CA GLY A 289 -10.22 -9.92 18.55
C GLY A 289 -8.78 -9.61 18.12
N TYR A 290 -8.60 -8.63 17.22
CA TYR A 290 -7.26 -8.18 16.84
C TYR A 290 -6.55 -7.46 17.98
N ARG A 291 -7.26 -6.63 18.76
CA ARG A 291 -6.68 -5.96 19.94
C ARG A 291 -6.11 -6.98 20.93
N ALA A 292 -6.90 -8.00 21.26
CA ALA A 292 -6.49 -9.07 22.17
C ALA A 292 -5.29 -9.86 21.62
N LYS A 293 -5.32 -10.19 20.32
CA LYS A 293 -4.24 -10.92 19.64
C LYS A 293 -2.93 -10.13 19.63
N ALA A 294 -2.97 -8.84 19.30
CA ALA A 294 -1.80 -7.97 19.31
C ALA A 294 -1.23 -7.80 20.74
N ALA A 295 -2.08 -7.55 21.74
CA ALA A 295 -1.65 -7.42 23.13
C ALA A 295 -0.96 -8.70 23.63
N GLY A 296 -1.57 -9.87 23.38
CA GLY A 296 -0.97 -11.15 23.72
C GLY A 296 0.38 -11.37 23.05
N ALA A 297 0.52 -11.00 21.78
CA ALA A 297 1.77 -11.13 21.02
C ALA A 297 2.87 -10.19 21.53
N VAL A 298 2.54 -8.93 21.84
CA VAL A 298 3.47 -7.95 22.45
C VAL A 298 3.98 -8.46 23.80
N LEU A 299 3.09 -8.93 24.68
CA LEU A 299 3.49 -9.40 26.00
C LEU A 299 4.25 -10.74 25.96
N ALA A 300 4.01 -11.58 24.96
CA ALA A 300 4.71 -12.84 24.79
C ALA A 300 6.14 -12.68 24.26
N ALA A 301 6.49 -11.50 23.70
CA ALA A 301 7.85 -11.20 23.26
C ALA A 301 8.81 -10.89 24.43
N ILE A 302 8.28 -10.50 25.60
CA ILE A 302 9.06 -10.18 26.81
C ILE A 302 9.91 -11.39 27.22
N GLY A 303 11.22 -11.19 27.39
CA GLY A 303 12.16 -12.21 27.84
C GLY A 303 12.63 -13.17 26.75
N THR A 304 12.32 -12.88 25.48
CA THR A 304 12.75 -13.69 24.32
C THR A 304 13.98 -13.13 23.61
N GLU A 305 14.60 -12.09 24.14
CA GLU A 305 15.76 -11.41 23.56
C GLU A 305 17.12 -12.10 23.80
N GLN A 306 17.14 -13.12 24.66
CA GLN A 306 18.36 -13.84 25.02
C GLN A 306 18.71 -14.91 23.98
N GLY A 307 19.98 -15.02 23.60
CA GLY A 307 20.48 -16.07 22.71
C GLY A 307 21.09 -15.58 21.39
N ASP A 308 21.06 -14.28 21.12
CA ASP A 308 21.71 -13.64 19.98
C ASP A 308 22.23 -12.23 20.36
N ARG A 309 22.80 -11.52 19.40
CA ARG A 309 23.37 -10.18 19.53
C ARG A 309 22.30 -9.08 19.41
N THR A 310 22.68 -7.85 19.77
CA THR A 310 21.79 -6.67 19.69
C THR A 310 21.16 -6.39 18.32
N LEU A 311 21.62 -6.99 17.22
CA LEU A 311 20.99 -6.85 15.91
C LEU A 311 19.58 -7.45 15.90
N ALA A 312 19.42 -8.63 16.52
CA ALA A 312 18.13 -9.30 16.62
C ALA A 312 17.14 -8.47 17.43
N LEU A 313 17.59 -7.94 18.58
CA LEU A 313 16.82 -6.99 19.39
C LEU A 313 16.45 -5.74 18.58
N GLY A 314 17.42 -5.14 17.87
CA GLY A 314 17.20 -3.92 17.10
C GLY A 314 16.21 -4.08 15.95
N ARG A 315 16.17 -5.23 15.29
CA ARG A 315 15.19 -5.52 14.22
C ARG A 315 13.80 -5.74 14.79
N ASN A 316 13.68 -6.63 15.77
CA ASN A 316 12.38 -7.12 16.22
C ASN A 316 11.61 -6.15 17.14
N LEU A 317 12.31 -5.31 17.90
CA LEU A 317 11.68 -4.58 19.00
C LEU A 317 10.71 -3.48 18.54
N ILE A 318 11.04 -2.75 17.48
CA ILE A 318 10.28 -1.59 17.00
C ILE A 318 8.82 -1.91 16.66
N ALA A 319 8.55 -3.00 15.94
CA ALA A 319 7.19 -3.38 15.54
C ALA A 319 6.29 -3.69 16.74
N TYR A 320 6.82 -4.32 17.81
CA TYR A 320 6.04 -4.54 19.05
C TYR A 320 5.68 -3.24 19.76
N ILE A 321 6.60 -2.28 19.79
CA ILE A 321 6.36 -0.99 20.44
C ILE A 321 5.28 -0.20 19.70
N ILE A 322 5.38 -0.12 18.37
CA ILE A 322 4.36 0.53 17.52
C ILE A 322 3.02 -0.21 17.64
N ALA A 323 3.02 -1.54 17.68
CA ALA A 323 1.81 -2.33 17.91
C ALA A 323 1.16 -1.99 19.27
N ALA A 324 1.94 -1.87 20.34
CA ALA A 324 1.46 -1.51 21.66
C ALA A 324 0.82 -0.11 21.71
N ASP A 325 1.36 0.86 20.96
CA ASP A 325 0.78 2.20 20.79
C ASP A 325 -0.54 2.15 20.00
N LEU A 326 -0.53 1.53 18.80
CA LEU A 326 -1.71 1.43 17.93
C LEU A 326 -2.92 0.80 18.63
N ILE A 327 -2.67 -0.21 19.47
CA ILE A 327 -3.73 -0.90 20.21
C ILE A 327 -4.15 -0.18 21.49
N ASP A 328 -3.52 0.95 21.84
CA ASP A 328 -3.67 1.61 23.13
C ASP A 328 -3.54 0.58 24.27
N LEU A 329 -2.37 -0.06 24.37
CA LEU A 329 -2.14 -1.13 25.35
C LEU A 329 -2.38 -0.63 26.77
N LYS A 330 -2.01 0.63 27.06
CA LYS A 330 -2.22 1.28 28.36
C LYS A 330 -3.70 1.35 28.75
N GLY A 331 -4.58 1.75 27.83
CA GLY A 331 -6.02 1.77 28.07
C GLY A 331 -6.67 0.38 28.01
N TYR A 332 -6.05 -0.59 27.34
CA TYR A 332 -6.58 -1.95 27.18
C TYR A 332 -6.26 -2.88 28.34
N ASP A 333 -4.98 -2.99 28.68
CA ASP A 333 -4.41 -3.89 29.69
C ASP A 333 -3.33 -3.13 30.46
N PRO A 334 -3.71 -2.32 31.47
CA PRO A 334 -2.77 -1.52 32.23
C PRO A 334 -1.67 -2.33 32.93
N ALA A 335 -1.98 -3.56 33.37
CA ALA A 335 -1.01 -4.43 34.03
C ALA A 335 -0.01 -5.02 33.03
N GLY A 336 -0.49 -5.43 31.86
CA GLY A 336 0.35 -5.81 30.73
C GLY A 336 1.23 -4.66 30.25
N GLU A 337 0.66 -3.45 30.10
CA GLU A 337 1.41 -2.26 29.73
C GLU A 337 2.52 -1.94 30.73
N GLN A 338 2.23 -1.99 32.03
CA GLN A 338 3.23 -1.77 33.06
C GLN A 338 4.39 -2.77 32.94
N ARG A 339 4.08 -4.07 32.77
CA ARG A 339 5.11 -5.10 32.52
C ARG A 339 5.94 -4.83 31.28
N PHE A 340 5.29 -4.43 30.18
CA PHE A 340 5.98 -4.12 28.93
C PHE A 340 6.88 -2.89 29.08
N ARG A 341 6.39 -1.83 29.72
CA ARG A 341 7.13 -0.61 30.05
C ARG A 341 8.35 -0.88 30.93
N GLU A 342 8.19 -1.67 31.99
CA GLU A 342 9.30 -2.06 32.88
C GLU A 342 10.36 -2.88 32.14
N TRP A 343 9.95 -3.83 31.31
CA TRP A 343 10.88 -4.61 30.48
C TRP A 343 11.60 -3.73 29.44
N LEU A 344 10.88 -2.84 28.73
CA LEU A 344 11.48 -1.89 27.79
C LEU A 344 12.53 -0.98 28.44
N ALA A 345 12.26 -0.53 29.67
CA ALA A 345 13.20 0.29 30.41
C ALA A 345 14.53 -0.45 30.69
N GLY A 346 14.48 -1.76 30.94
CA GLY A 346 15.66 -2.60 31.17
C GLY A 346 16.34 -3.08 29.89
N VAL A 347 15.59 -3.58 28.91
CA VAL A 347 16.13 -4.30 27.74
C VAL A 347 17.01 -3.42 26.86
N ARG A 348 16.77 -2.09 26.81
CA ARG A 348 17.63 -1.12 26.11
C ARG A 348 19.08 -1.12 26.61
N TYR A 349 19.28 -1.50 27.88
CA TYR A 349 20.58 -1.59 28.56
C TYR A 349 21.09 -3.02 28.68
N ALA A 350 20.34 -4.03 28.22
CA ALA A 350 20.78 -5.42 28.26
C ALA A 350 22.04 -5.59 27.40
N ASN A 351 23.06 -6.22 27.98
CA ASN A 351 24.28 -6.58 27.25
C ASN A 351 24.04 -7.88 26.48
N LEU A 352 23.93 -7.76 25.16
CA LEU A 352 23.74 -8.86 24.23
C LEU A 352 24.96 -8.93 23.30
N ASP A 353 25.84 -9.91 23.56
CA ASP A 353 27.09 -10.11 22.82
C ASP A 353 28.05 -8.91 22.87
N GLY A 354 28.26 -8.37 24.08
CA GLY A 354 29.24 -7.31 24.34
C GLY A 354 28.75 -5.89 24.04
N ARG A 355 27.51 -5.72 23.58
CA ARG A 355 26.90 -4.41 23.29
C ARG A 355 25.49 -4.32 23.86
N THR A 356 25.04 -3.12 24.18
CA THR A 356 23.64 -2.77 24.45
C THR A 356 22.99 -2.13 23.22
N LEU A 357 21.65 -2.06 23.19
CA LEU A 357 20.92 -1.37 22.11
C LEU A 357 21.45 0.06 21.92
N ILE A 358 21.64 0.79 23.02
CA ILE A 358 22.16 2.17 23.04
C ILE A 358 23.59 2.21 22.48
N SER A 359 24.51 1.39 23.01
CA SER A 359 25.91 1.40 22.56
C SER A 359 26.06 0.97 21.10
N THR A 360 25.20 0.08 20.61
CA THR A 360 25.16 -0.32 19.20
C THR A 360 24.74 0.84 18.32
N HIS A 361 23.66 1.56 18.68
CA HIS A 361 23.25 2.76 17.96
C HIS A 361 24.36 3.82 17.92
N GLU A 362 25.02 4.06 19.06
CA GLU A 362 26.08 5.08 19.17
C GLU A 362 27.37 4.69 18.43
N LYS A 363 27.69 3.41 18.30
CA LYS A 363 29.00 2.98 17.78
C LYS A 363 28.99 2.42 16.37
N ARG A 364 27.90 1.83 15.90
CA ARG A 364 27.89 1.14 14.60
C ARG A 364 27.35 2.07 13.51
N PRO A 365 28.15 2.48 12.52
CA PRO A 365 27.70 3.39 11.46
C PRO A 365 27.00 2.66 10.29
N ASN A 366 26.49 1.44 10.51
CA ASN A 366 25.91 0.57 9.49
C ASN A 366 24.49 0.12 9.86
N ASN A 367 23.90 -0.77 9.06
CA ASN A 367 22.59 -1.39 9.32
C ASN A 367 22.37 -1.84 10.78
N TRP A 368 23.40 -2.33 11.45
CA TRP A 368 23.27 -2.76 12.84
C TRP A 368 22.96 -1.60 13.78
N GLY A 369 23.68 -0.48 13.65
CA GLY A 369 23.39 0.73 14.42
C GLY A 369 22.07 1.37 14.00
N ALA A 370 21.74 1.32 12.71
CA ALA A 370 20.49 1.88 12.19
C ALA A 370 19.25 1.18 12.78
N HIS A 371 19.22 -0.15 12.83
CA HIS A 371 18.14 -0.89 13.48
C HIS A 371 18.10 -0.66 15.00
N ALA A 372 19.27 -0.62 15.64
CA ALA A 372 19.35 -0.34 17.07
C ALA A 372 18.81 1.06 17.41
N GLY A 373 19.09 2.06 16.57
CA GLY A 373 18.55 3.41 16.69
C GLY A 373 17.05 3.47 16.53
N ALA A 374 16.48 2.75 15.56
CA ALA A 374 15.03 2.68 15.34
C ALA A 374 14.30 2.15 16.58
N SER A 375 14.78 1.03 17.13
CA SER A 375 14.21 0.43 18.33
C SER A 375 14.45 1.25 19.60
N ARG A 376 15.61 1.92 19.72
CA ARG A 376 15.90 2.85 20.82
C ARG A 376 14.91 4.03 20.80
N ILE A 377 14.80 4.73 19.68
CA ILE A 377 13.90 5.89 19.51
C ILE A 377 12.44 5.50 19.78
N ALA A 378 11.98 4.34 19.26
CA ALA A 378 10.64 3.85 19.55
C ALA A 378 10.43 3.67 21.06
N ALA A 379 11.38 3.03 21.75
CA ALA A 379 11.31 2.84 23.18
C ALA A 379 11.37 4.17 23.96
N ASP A 380 12.19 5.13 23.54
CA ASP A 380 12.29 6.44 24.18
C ASP A 380 10.95 7.20 24.12
N ILE A 381 10.31 7.20 22.94
CA ILE A 381 8.98 7.80 22.75
C ILE A 381 7.94 7.10 23.63
N TYR A 382 7.90 5.75 23.62
CA TYR A 382 6.93 4.98 24.40
C TYR A 382 7.10 5.18 25.91
N LEU A 383 8.35 5.29 26.36
CA LEU A 383 8.70 5.47 27.76
C LEU A 383 8.57 6.93 28.22
N GLY A 384 8.56 7.89 27.29
CA GLY A 384 8.58 9.32 27.59
C GLY A 384 9.97 9.84 27.96
N ASP A 385 11.02 9.14 27.53
CA ASP A 385 12.44 9.40 27.84
C ASP A 385 13.01 10.46 26.87
N ARG A 386 12.69 11.73 27.13
CA ARG A 386 13.05 12.83 26.21
C ARG A 386 14.55 13.08 26.10
N ASP A 387 15.31 12.82 27.17
CA ASP A 387 16.75 13.05 27.18
C ASP A 387 17.46 12.03 26.29
N ASP A 388 17.08 10.75 26.36
CA ASP A 388 17.63 9.71 25.47
C ASP A 388 17.15 9.87 24.03
N LEU A 389 15.90 10.32 23.82
CA LEU A 389 15.35 10.63 22.50
C LEU A 389 16.16 11.73 21.81
N GLU A 390 16.45 12.83 22.50
CA GLU A 390 17.28 13.93 21.96
C GLU A 390 18.68 13.42 21.61
N ARG A 391 19.28 12.60 22.47
CA ARG A 391 20.59 11.98 22.20
C ARG A 391 20.54 11.09 20.97
N ALA A 392 19.52 10.23 20.84
CA ALA A 392 19.35 9.36 19.69
C ALA A 392 19.13 10.15 18.38
N ALA A 393 18.41 11.28 18.46
CA ALA A 393 18.25 12.20 17.33
C ALA A 393 19.59 12.77 16.86
N GLN A 394 20.47 13.19 17.78
CA GLN A 394 21.83 13.66 17.43
C GLN A 394 22.66 12.55 16.77
N VAL A 395 22.55 11.30 17.23
CA VAL A 395 23.23 10.15 16.61
C VAL A 395 22.78 9.94 15.16
N LEU A 396 21.47 9.95 14.89
CA LEU A 396 20.97 9.87 13.50
C LEU A 396 21.48 11.05 12.66
N ARG A 397 21.44 12.27 13.20
CA ARG A 397 21.92 13.48 12.51
C ARG A 397 23.39 13.34 12.10
N GLY A 398 24.23 12.82 12.99
CA GLY A 398 25.62 12.48 12.68
C GLY A 398 25.78 11.35 11.67
N TRP A 399 24.95 10.31 11.76
CA TRP A 399 24.95 9.23 10.77
C TRP A 399 24.63 9.77 9.37
N LEU A 400 23.66 10.68 9.25
CA LEU A 400 23.28 11.36 8.00
C LEU A 400 24.34 12.35 7.48
N GLY A 401 25.42 12.61 8.25
CA GLY A 401 26.58 13.38 7.81
C GLY A 401 26.90 14.61 8.66
N ASP A 402 26.07 14.99 9.63
CA ASP A 402 26.34 16.12 10.52
C ASP A 402 27.29 15.73 11.65
N ARG A 403 28.59 15.71 11.35
CA ARG A 403 29.62 15.37 12.33
C ARG A 403 29.67 16.29 13.55
N ALA A 404 29.13 17.51 13.46
CA ALA A 404 29.05 18.42 14.60
C ALA A 404 27.99 17.97 15.61
N ALA A 405 26.90 17.35 15.14
CA ALA A 405 25.91 16.70 15.99
C ALA A 405 26.44 15.43 16.64
N TYR A 406 27.05 14.53 15.86
CA TYR A 406 27.60 13.27 16.37
C TYR A 406 28.66 12.66 15.43
N ALA A 407 29.79 12.21 15.99
CA ALA A 407 30.90 11.63 15.22
C ALA A 407 31.65 10.48 15.92
N ALA A 408 31.10 9.91 17.00
CA ALA A 408 31.80 8.91 17.83
C ALA A 408 31.62 7.46 17.35
N PHE A 409 31.21 7.27 16.09
CA PHE A 409 31.09 5.97 15.44
C PHE A 409 32.45 5.27 15.29
N GLU A 410 32.41 3.94 15.31
CA GLU A 410 33.54 3.05 15.07
C GLU A 410 33.38 2.44 13.67
N TYR A 411 34.16 2.97 12.72
CA TYR A 411 34.21 2.44 11.36
C TYR A 411 35.19 1.27 11.27
N ASP A 412 34.85 0.27 10.46
CA ASP A 412 35.79 -0.82 10.16
C ASP A 412 36.89 -0.33 9.18
N GLY A 413 37.92 -1.16 8.94
CA GLY A 413 39.18 -0.71 8.31
C GLY A 413 39.13 -0.28 6.83
N ASP A 414 38.10 -0.65 6.08
CA ASP A 414 37.95 -0.22 4.67
C ASP A 414 37.11 1.06 4.59
N LEU A 415 37.77 2.18 4.32
CA LEU A 415 37.16 3.50 4.14
C LEU A 415 37.14 3.94 2.67
N SER A 416 37.42 3.04 1.73
CA SER A 416 37.51 3.36 0.30
C SER A 416 36.20 3.86 -0.31
N TRP A 417 35.05 3.66 0.36
CA TRP A 417 33.75 4.22 -0.03
C TRP A 417 33.45 5.61 0.59
N GLN A 418 34.20 6.05 1.61
CA GLN A 418 33.99 7.34 2.29
C GLN A 418 34.46 8.49 1.41
N ALA A 419 33.63 9.51 1.15
CA ALA A 419 34.05 10.69 0.39
C ALA A 419 35.30 11.36 0.99
N ASP A 420 35.35 11.45 2.32
CA ASP A 420 36.51 11.86 3.10
C ASP A 420 36.86 10.77 4.14
N PRO A 421 37.84 9.88 3.84
CA PRO A 421 38.26 8.84 4.79
C PRO A 421 38.84 9.36 6.11
N ALA A 422 39.31 10.61 6.17
CA ALA A 422 39.78 11.20 7.43
C ALA A 422 38.62 11.64 8.33
N ASN A 423 37.45 11.86 7.76
CA ASN A 423 36.24 12.30 8.46
C ASN A 423 35.02 11.46 8.04
N PRO A 424 35.01 10.15 8.35
CA PRO A 424 33.98 9.24 7.85
C PRO A 424 32.58 9.60 8.37
N VAL A 425 31.58 9.33 7.54
CA VAL A 425 30.15 9.58 7.79
C VAL A 425 29.32 8.33 7.48
N GLY A 426 28.08 8.27 7.98
CA GLY A 426 27.17 7.15 7.67
C GLY A 426 26.60 7.25 6.25
N VAL A 427 26.28 8.46 5.79
CA VAL A 427 25.86 8.77 4.42
C VAL A 427 26.80 9.80 3.81
N ASN A 428 27.32 9.53 2.62
CA ASN A 428 28.20 10.47 1.92
C ASN A 428 27.48 11.80 1.61
N PRO A 429 28.22 12.94 1.67
CA PRO A 429 27.63 14.27 1.53
C PRO A 429 27.19 14.56 0.08
N ALA A 430 26.31 15.56 -0.04
CA ALA A 430 25.83 16.06 -1.32
C ALA A 430 26.99 16.39 -2.28
N GLY A 431 26.90 15.94 -3.53
CA GLY A 431 27.91 16.19 -4.56
C GLY A 431 29.21 15.37 -4.43
N ALA A 432 29.31 14.43 -3.49
CA ALA A 432 30.45 13.55 -3.38
C ALA A 432 30.63 12.68 -4.65
N THR A 433 31.86 12.63 -5.13
CA THR A 433 32.27 11.81 -6.28
C THR A 433 33.57 11.07 -5.99
N ARG A 434 33.76 9.92 -6.65
CA ARG A 434 35.03 9.19 -6.65
C ARG A 434 35.22 8.50 -8.00
N ASP A 435 36.41 8.66 -8.56
CA ASP A 435 36.80 8.11 -9.86
C ASP A 435 35.79 8.39 -10.98
N GLY A 436 35.18 9.58 -10.97
CA GLY A 436 34.19 10.01 -11.96
C GLY A 436 32.76 9.52 -11.70
N HIS A 437 32.53 8.70 -10.67
CA HIS A 437 31.21 8.21 -10.27
C HIS A 437 30.65 9.01 -9.10
N ARG A 438 29.32 9.23 -9.11
CA ARG A 438 28.60 9.81 -7.97
C ARG A 438 28.60 8.79 -6.82
N ILE A 439 29.06 9.22 -5.65
CA ILE A 439 28.96 8.45 -4.40
C ILE A 439 28.21 9.21 -3.31
N ASP A 440 27.66 10.38 -3.64
CA ASP A 440 26.67 11.09 -2.85
C ASP A 440 25.48 10.16 -2.52
N GLY A 441 25.09 10.11 -1.26
CA GLY A 441 24.05 9.22 -0.77
C GLY A 441 24.52 7.78 -0.51
N ALA A 442 25.69 7.37 -1.00
CA ALA A 442 26.21 6.05 -0.68
C ALA A 442 26.39 5.90 0.84
N ILE A 443 26.10 4.70 1.36
CA ILE A 443 26.20 4.33 2.78
C ILE A 443 27.50 3.54 2.95
N PRO A 444 28.65 4.19 3.26
CA PRO A 444 29.95 3.60 2.96
C PRO A 444 30.25 2.31 3.73
N ASP A 445 29.86 2.24 5.01
CA ASP A 445 30.13 1.08 5.87
C ASP A 445 29.31 -0.17 5.47
N ASP A 446 28.18 0.03 4.79
CA ASP A 446 27.36 -1.04 4.22
C ASP A 446 27.77 -1.37 2.77
N MET A 447 28.22 -0.37 1.99
CA MET A 447 28.75 -0.56 0.63
C MET A 447 30.02 -1.42 0.63
N ARG A 448 30.96 -1.17 1.56
CA ARG A 448 32.19 -1.98 1.70
C ARG A 448 31.94 -3.46 2.00
N ARG A 449 30.71 -3.87 2.33
CA ARG A 449 30.34 -5.29 2.49
C ARG A 449 30.35 -6.03 1.14
N GLY A 450 30.24 -5.29 0.03
CA GLY A 450 30.56 -5.76 -1.32
C GLY A 450 32.07 -5.75 -1.63
N GLY A 451 32.90 -5.15 -0.79
CA GLY A 451 34.35 -4.96 -0.98
C GLY A 451 34.73 -3.50 -1.19
N GLU A 452 36.03 -3.27 -1.35
CA GLU A 452 36.61 -1.94 -1.60
C GLU A 452 35.95 -1.24 -2.79
N PHE A 453 36.00 0.09 -2.79
CA PHE A 453 35.44 0.91 -3.84
C PHE A 453 35.98 0.49 -5.21
N ARG A 454 35.04 0.18 -6.09
CA ARG A 454 35.25 -0.12 -7.49
C ARG A 454 33.94 0.13 -8.23
N TRP A 455 34.04 0.39 -9.53
CA TRP A 455 32.88 0.50 -10.40
C TRP A 455 32.97 -0.50 -11.56
N PRO A 456 31.92 -1.29 -11.85
CA PRO A 456 30.65 -1.37 -11.13
C PRO A 456 30.80 -1.96 -9.71
N PRO A 457 29.97 -1.52 -8.74
CA PRO A 457 30.05 -2.04 -7.37
C PRO A 457 29.68 -3.52 -7.31
N LYS A 458 30.31 -4.29 -6.40
CA LYS A 458 29.86 -5.66 -6.12
C LYS A 458 28.55 -5.58 -5.33
N ARG A 459 27.51 -6.28 -5.79
CA ARG A 459 26.19 -6.30 -5.12
C ARG A 459 26.32 -6.67 -3.65
N THR A 460 25.64 -5.88 -2.82
CA THR A 460 25.43 -6.09 -1.39
C THR A 460 24.07 -5.50 -1.03
N ASN A 461 23.27 -6.17 -0.20
CA ASN A 461 21.96 -5.65 0.23
C ASN A 461 22.02 -4.79 1.49
N TYR A 462 23.20 -4.69 2.09
CA TYR A 462 23.39 -4.00 3.37
C TYR A 462 23.00 -2.50 3.35
N PRO A 463 23.15 -1.73 2.25
CA PRO A 463 22.66 -0.35 2.20
C PRO A 463 21.15 -0.25 2.39
N TRP A 464 20.36 -1.14 1.79
CA TRP A 464 18.92 -1.22 2.04
C TRP A 464 18.62 -1.62 3.49
N GLY A 465 19.35 -2.58 4.05
CA GLY A 465 19.24 -2.92 5.47
C GLY A 465 19.57 -1.75 6.42
N ALA A 466 20.46 -0.83 6.02
CA ALA A 466 20.71 0.39 6.77
C ALA A 466 19.58 1.42 6.64
N LEU A 467 19.04 1.60 5.43
CA LEU A 467 17.86 2.42 5.21
C LEU A 467 16.64 1.90 5.97
N GLU A 468 16.51 0.60 6.14
CA GLU A 468 15.41 -0.02 6.88
C GLU A 468 15.33 0.50 8.32
N GLY A 469 16.47 0.60 9.00
CA GLY A 469 16.58 1.23 10.31
C GLY A 469 16.46 2.76 10.24
N ALA A 470 17.15 3.41 9.31
CA ALA A 470 17.26 4.86 9.27
C ALA A 470 15.93 5.56 8.90
N LEU A 471 15.15 5.00 7.97
CA LEU A 471 13.81 5.50 7.62
C LEU A 471 12.84 5.35 8.80
N ALA A 472 12.95 4.26 9.56
CA ALA A 472 12.16 4.06 10.76
C ALA A 472 12.48 5.08 11.84
N GLN A 473 13.76 5.38 12.07
CA GLN A 473 14.18 6.46 12.97
C GLN A 473 13.62 7.81 12.52
N ALA A 474 13.69 8.12 11.22
CA ALA A 474 13.22 9.38 10.69
C ALA A 474 11.71 9.57 10.85
N GLU A 475 10.89 8.56 10.55
CA GLU A 475 9.44 8.66 10.75
C GLU A 475 9.10 8.86 12.24
N LEU A 476 9.68 8.06 13.14
CA LEU A 476 9.45 8.19 14.58
C LEU A 476 9.86 9.56 15.13
N LEU A 477 11.01 10.09 14.71
CA LEU A 477 11.47 11.42 15.11
C LEU A 477 10.60 12.52 14.50
N ALA A 478 10.16 12.39 13.26
CA ALA A 478 9.23 13.33 12.63
C ALA A 478 7.91 13.41 13.41
N ARG A 479 7.38 12.24 13.82
CA ARG A 479 6.20 12.13 14.68
C ARG A 479 6.42 12.72 16.08
N ALA A 480 7.65 12.73 16.56
CA ALA A 480 8.06 13.36 17.81
C ALA A 480 8.38 14.87 17.68
N GLY A 481 8.23 15.47 16.49
CA GLY A 481 8.39 16.91 16.27
C GLY A 481 9.77 17.35 15.77
N TYR A 482 10.65 16.42 15.42
CA TYR A 482 11.90 16.71 14.70
C TYR A 482 11.65 16.81 13.19
N ASP A 483 12.63 17.28 12.41
CA ASP A 483 12.57 17.28 10.94
C ASP A 483 13.74 16.50 10.32
N PRO A 484 13.80 15.16 10.52
CA PRO A 484 14.88 14.33 10.02
C PRO A 484 14.89 14.21 8.49
N TRP A 485 13.76 14.46 7.84
CA TRP A 485 13.63 14.40 6.39
C TRP A 485 14.41 15.52 5.69
N SER A 486 14.63 16.66 6.34
CA SER A 486 15.44 17.75 5.77
C SER A 486 16.94 17.65 6.09
N TRP A 487 17.35 16.80 7.04
CA TRP A 487 18.72 16.80 7.56
C TRP A 487 19.77 16.44 6.51
N SER A 488 20.92 17.12 6.64
CA SER A 488 22.12 16.94 5.81
C SER A 488 21.80 16.91 4.31
N ASP A 489 21.08 17.92 3.81
CA ASP A 489 20.65 18.07 2.42
C ASP A 489 19.67 16.99 1.91
N ARG A 490 18.79 16.48 2.79
CA ARG A 490 17.91 15.32 2.54
C ARG A 490 18.69 14.03 2.33
N ALA A 491 19.58 13.69 3.25
CA ALA A 491 20.49 12.54 3.13
C ALA A 491 19.80 11.20 2.85
N LEU A 492 18.62 10.95 3.44
CA LEU A 492 17.86 9.72 3.18
C LEU A 492 17.32 9.66 1.75
N LEU A 493 16.89 10.79 1.18
CA LEU A 493 16.49 10.86 -0.24
C LEU A 493 17.69 10.56 -1.13
N ARG A 494 18.84 11.19 -0.88
CA ARG A 494 20.04 10.97 -1.68
C ARG A 494 20.54 9.53 -1.61
N ALA A 495 20.41 8.87 -0.46
CA ALA A 495 20.72 7.46 -0.32
C ALA A 495 19.81 6.56 -1.17
N ALA A 496 18.51 6.85 -1.21
CA ALA A 496 17.58 6.17 -2.12
C ALA A 496 17.92 6.44 -3.59
N GLU A 497 18.23 7.69 -3.96
CA GLU A 497 18.67 8.05 -5.31
C GLU A 497 19.97 7.35 -5.72
N PHE A 498 20.92 7.20 -4.80
CA PHE A 498 22.16 6.47 -5.06
C PHE A 498 21.89 5.02 -5.45
N LEU A 499 21.02 4.33 -4.70
CA LEU A 499 20.64 2.94 -5.01
C LEU A 499 19.81 2.84 -6.29
N TYR A 500 18.90 3.80 -6.53
CA TYR A 500 18.09 3.87 -7.74
C TYR A 500 18.95 4.05 -9.00
N GLU A 501 19.86 5.02 -8.99
CA GLU A 501 20.71 5.28 -10.15
C GLU A 501 21.72 4.15 -10.37
N THR A 502 22.23 3.54 -9.28
CA THR A 502 23.06 2.33 -9.40
C THR A 502 22.29 1.18 -10.05
N ASP A 503 21.01 0.97 -9.68
CA ASP A 503 20.16 -0.03 -10.33
C ASP A 503 19.94 0.26 -11.82
N ARG A 504 19.69 1.52 -12.17
CA ARG A 504 19.53 1.93 -13.57
C ARG A 504 20.79 1.72 -14.40
N GLU A 505 21.96 1.91 -13.80
CA GLU A 505 23.23 1.77 -14.50
C GLU A 505 23.68 0.31 -14.61
N VAL A 506 23.59 -0.47 -13.54
CA VAL A 506 24.20 -1.82 -13.48
C VAL A 506 23.22 -2.95 -13.14
N GLY A 507 21.98 -2.64 -12.78
CA GLY A 507 20.90 -3.60 -12.48
C GLY A 507 21.05 -4.34 -11.14
N GLY A 508 19.92 -4.69 -10.52
CA GLY A 508 19.84 -5.55 -9.34
C GLY A 508 20.19 -4.86 -8.02
N TRP A 509 20.07 -3.54 -7.95
CA TRP A 509 20.30 -2.72 -6.75
C TRP A 509 19.03 -2.06 -6.20
N TRP A 510 17.93 -2.06 -6.96
CA TRP A 510 16.68 -1.52 -6.47
C TRP A 510 16.04 -2.43 -5.41
N ALA A 511 15.11 -1.87 -4.64
CA ALA A 511 14.41 -2.55 -3.57
C ALA A 511 13.66 -3.80 -4.10
N GLU A 512 13.91 -4.94 -3.48
CA GLU A 512 13.29 -6.23 -3.78
C GLU A 512 13.15 -7.02 -2.46
N GLY A 513 12.14 -7.87 -2.34
CA GLY A 513 12.02 -8.71 -1.14
C GLY A 513 11.67 -7.91 0.10
N ASP A 514 12.42 -8.08 1.17
CA ASP A 514 12.23 -7.39 2.45
C ASP A 514 12.51 -5.87 2.39
N ASP A 515 12.93 -5.35 1.23
CA ASP A 515 13.17 -3.92 1.01
C ASP A 515 11.97 -3.17 0.40
N GLU A 516 10.98 -3.90 -0.13
CA GLU A 516 9.89 -3.36 -0.96
C GLU A 516 9.01 -2.32 -0.25
N TRP A 517 9.00 -2.32 1.09
CA TRP A 517 8.20 -1.40 1.90
C TRP A 517 8.82 0.02 1.95
N MET A 518 10.14 0.17 1.79
CA MET A 518 10.83 1.44 2.00
C MET A 518 10.51 2.51 0.94
N PRO A 519 10.41 2.20 -0.38
CA PRO A 519 10.03 3.19 -1.39
C PRO A 519 8.67 3.85 -1.15
N TRP A 520 7.75 3.19 -0.44
CA TRP A 520 6.47 3.80 -0.02
C TRP A 520 6.66 4.93 0.99
N VAL A 521 7.52 4.73 1.98
CA VAL A 521 7.87 5.74 2.98
C VAL A 521 8.62 6.90 2.34
N ILE A 522 9.63 6.61 1.51
CA ILE A 522 10.45 7.63 0.85
C ILE A 522 9.57 8.52 -0.05
N ASN A 523 8.73 7.90 -0.88
CA ASN A 523 7.86 8.67 -1.75
C ASN A 523 6.84 9.51 -0.97
N HIS A 524 6.33 9.00 0.15
CA HIS A 524 5.44 9.76 1.03
C HIS A 524 6.15 10.96 1.66
N ALA A 525 7.33 10.75 2.27
CA ALA A 525 8.06 11.79 2.97
C ALA A 525 8.58 12.91 2.04
N TYR A 526 8.98 12.56 0.81
CA TYR A 526 9.63 13.49 -0.11
C TYR A 526 8.77 13.93 -1.30
N GLY A 527 7.56 13.38 -1.48
CA GLY A 527 6.78 13.56 -2.70
C GLY A 527 7.47 12.98 -3.95
N ALA A 528 8.35 11.99 -3.76
CA ALA A 528 9.09 11.35 -4.84
C ALA A 528 8.24 10.30 -5.60
N SER A 529 8.79 9.79 -6.70
CA SER A 529 8.11 8.86 -7.61
C SER A 529 8.96 7.64 -7.94
N PHE A 530 9.66 7.09 -6.95
CA PHE A 530 10.42 5.85 -7.12
C PHE A 530 9.50 4.64 -7.40
N PRO A 531 9.96 3.62 -8.15
CA PRO A 531 9.19 2.40 -8.38
C PRO A 531 8.83 1.68 -7.08
N GLN A 532 7.60 1.17 -7.02
CA GLN A 532 7.01 0.53 -5.84
C GLN A 532 6.41 -0.83 -6.22
N ALA A 533 6.66 -1.84 -5.39
CA ALA A 533 5.93 -3.11 -5.47
C ALA A 533 4.56 -2.97 -4.79
N LEU A 534 3.54 -3.64 -5.35
CA LEU A 534 2.18 -3.71 -4.79
C LEU A 534 1.60 -5.12 -4.99
N PRO A 535 1.31 -5.87 -3.91
CA PRO A 535 1.61 -5.54 -2.52
C PRO A 535 3.12 -5.58 -2.24
N ALA A 536 3.61 -4.72 -1.37
CA ALA A 536 5.00 -4.73 -0.92
C ALA A 536 5.19 -5.79 0.16
N ARG A 537 6.26 -6.59 0.09
CA ARG A 537 6.59 -7.49 1.20
C ARG A 537 7.04 -6.69 2.44
N PRO A 538 6.66 -7.13 3.66
CA PRO A 538 7.19 -6.55 4.88
C PRO A 538 8.70 -6.82 4.99
N GLY A 539 9.40 -5.89 5.63
CA GLY A 539 10.81 -6.01 5.98
C GLY A 539 11.04 -6.83 7.25
N LYS A 540 12.26 -6.71 7.77
CA LYS A 540 12.73 -7.35 9.01
C LYS A 540 12.34 -6.58 10.26
N ASN A 541 12.09 -5.28 10.17
CA ASN A 541 11.72 -4.47 11.32
C ASN A 541 10.31 -3.87 11.22
N LEU A 542 9.82 -3.61 10.01
CA LEU A 542 8.57 -2.92 9.71
C LEU A 542 8.04 -3.41 8.36
N GLY A 543 6.82 -3.00 8.00
CA GLY A 543 6.20 -3.34 6.73
C GLY A 543 4.85 -2.66 6.58
N TRP A 544 4.07 -3.12 5.60
CA TRP A 544 2.69 -2.66 5.37
C TRP A 544 2.57 -1.18 4.95
N SER A 545 3.68 -0.58 4.53
CA SER A 545 3.76 0.83 4.13
C SER A 545 3.04 1.12 2.81
N ASP A 546 2.87 0.10 1.96
CA ASP A 546 2.04 0.15 0.77
C ASP A 546 0.56 0.40 1.11
N TRP A 547 0.10 -0.11 2.25
CA TRP A 547 -1.23 0.20 2.78
C TRP A 547 -1.24 1.52 3.54
N VAL A 548 -0.30 1.74 4.47
CA VAL A 548 -0.25 2.94 5.33
C VAL A 548 -0.08 4.24 4.53
N TYR A 549 0.79 4.22 3.53
CA TYR A 549 1.16 5.39 2.72
C TYR A 549 0.71 5.30 1.26
N GLY A 550 -0.04 4.25 0.89
CA GLY A 550 -0.58 4.09 -0.47
C GLY A 550 -1.59 5.16 -0.87
N CYS A 551 -2.16 5.83 0.14
CA CYS A 551 -3.08 6.94 -0.01
C CYS A 551 -2.35 8.29 -0.02
N ARG A 552 -1.98 8.77 -1.21
CA ARG A 552 -1.37 10.10 -1.42
C ARG A 552 -2.40 11.20 -1.47
#